data_AF-A0A367LV17-F1
#
_entry.id   AF-A0A367LV17-F1
#
_cell.length_a   1.000
_cell.length_b   1.000
_cell.length_c   1.000
_cell.angle_alpha   90.00
_cell.angle_beta   90.00
_cell.angle_gamma   90.00
#
_symmetry.space_group_name_H-M   'P 1'
#
loop_
_entity.id
_entity.type
_entity.pdbx_description
1 polymer ?
#
loop_
_entity_poly.entity_id
_entity_poly.type
_entity_poly.pdbx_seq_one_letter_code
_entity_poly.pdbx_strand_id
1 'polypeptide(L)'
;MPYLSSSRARLVAEPAALADDLAGNMARRVEWLATLRSAYERGARLHLELPPGRVLSGLARPLFGCATPAFEGSRADTLDALLREE
;
A
#
# COMPACT_ATOMS: atom_id res chain seq x y z
N MET A 1 6.06 -11.59 1.70
CA MET A 1 5.24 -10.49 1.15
C MET A 1 5.90 -9.96 -0.11
N PRO A 2 5.18 -9.83 -1.23
CA PRO A 2 5.72 -9.21 -2.44
C PRO A 2 5.97 -7.71 -2.23
N TYR A 3 7.08 -7.19 -2.72
CA TYR A 3 7.38 -5.76 -2.69
C TYR A 3 6.92 -5.08 -3.98
N LEU A 4 6.10 -4.05 -3.84
CA LEU A 4 5.66 -3.20 -4.95
C LEU A 4 6.33 -1.84 -4.82
N SER A 5 7.19 -1.50 -5.78
CA SER A 5 7.91 -0.23 -5.79
C SER A 5 6.96 0.94 -5.98
N SER A 6 7.09 1.95 -5.12
CA SER A 6 6.32 3.18 -5.21
C SER A 6 6.80 4.14 -6.30
N SER A 7 8.03 3.98 -6.79
CA SER A 7 8.62 4.81 -7.85
C SER A 7 8.45 4.20 -9.24
N ARG A 8 8.32 2.86 -9.32
CA ARG A 8 8.17 2.11 -10.57
C ARG A 8 6.75 1.56 -10.79
N ALA A 9 5.89 1.57 -9.76
CA ALA A 9 4.55 0.98 -9.76
C ALA A 9 4.53 -0.51 -10.19
N ARG A 10 5.62 -1.24 -9.93
CA ARG A 10 5.83 -2.63 -10.35
C ARG A 10 6.44 -3.45 -9.24
N LEU A 11 6.27 -4.77 -9.32
CA LEU A 11 6.90 -5.70 -8.39
C LEU A 11 8.41 -5.68 -8.60
N VAL A 12 9.14 -5.66 -7.50
CA VAL A 12 10.60 -5.84 -7.49
C VAL A 12 10.89 -7.05 -6.60
N ALA A 13 11.43 -8.11 -7.22
CA ALA A 13 11.75 -9.35 -6.53
C ALA A 13 13.26 -9.58 -6.38
N GLU A 14 14.06 -8.93 -7.22
CA GLU A 14 15.51 -9.07 -7.18
C GLU A 14 16.09 -8.19 -6.04
N PRO A 15 16.92 -8.74 -5.14
CA PRO A 15 17.40 -8.02 -3.96
C PRO A 15 18.22 -6.75 -4.24
N ALA A 16 19.11 -6.75 -5.24
CA ALA A 16 19.89 -5.57 -5.60
C ALA A 16 19.01 -4.45 -6.16
N ALA A 17 17.99 -4.77 -6.95
CA ALA A 17 17.01 -3.84 -7.48
C ALA A 17 16.12 -3.26 -6.37
N LEU A 18 15.77 -4.08 -5.37
CA LEU A 18 15.06 -3.62 -4.17
C LEU A 18 15.92 -2.65 -3.36
N ALA A 19 17.20 -3.00 -3.14
CA ALA A 19 18.14 -2.14 -2.41
C ALA A 19 18.32 -0.79 -3.12
N ASP A 20 18.48 -0.80 -4.45
CA ASP A 20 18.49 0.43 -5.25
C ASP A 20 17.18 1.21 -5.07
N ASP A 21 16.01 0.56 -5.17
CA ASP A 21 14.70 1.23 -5.04
C ASP A 21 14.56 1.98 -3.71
N LEU A 22 14.98 1.34 -2.62
CA LEU A 22 14.95 1.91 -1.27
C LEU A 22 15.96 3.04 -1.12
N ALA A 23 17.19 2.88 -1.63
CA ALA A 23 18.24 3.90 -1.52
C ALA A 23 17.84 5.24 -2.17
N GLY A 24 17.15 5.18 -3.30
CA GLY A 24 16.66 6.38 -3.98
C GLY A 24 15.21 6.77 -3.64
N ASN A 25 14.60 6.17 -2.62
CA ASN A 25 13.19 6.43 -2.27
C ASN A 25 12.92 7.91 -1.95
N MET A 26 13.90 8.60 -1.35
CA MET A 26 13.81 10.04 -1.05
C MET A 26 14.12 10.95 -2.24
N ALA A 27 14.73 10.42 -3.29
CA ALA A 27 15.17 11.19 -4.47
C ALA A 27 14.27 10.98 -5.70
N ARG A 28 13.43 9.94 -5.69
CA ARG A 28 12.55 9.58 -6.80
C ARG A 28 11.11 9.96 -6.49
N ARG A 29 10.39 10.39 -7.53
CA ARG A 29 8.96 10.68 -7.42
C ARG A 29 8.20 9.41 -7.04
N VAL A 30 7.21 9.59 -6.17
CA VAL A 30 6.25 8.55 -5.81
C VAL A 30 5.11 8.53 -6.84
N GLU A 31 4.97 7.41 -7.54
CA GLU A 31 3.88 7.11 -8.47
C GLU A 31 2.72 6.41 -7.72
N TRP A 32 2.12 7.13 -6.76
CA TRP A 32 1.15 6.57 -5.81
C TRP A 32 -0.05 5.91 -6.49
N LEU A 33 -0.73 6.62 -7.38
CA LEU A 33 -1.94 6.11 -8.05
C LEU A 33 -1.62 4.88 -8.91
N ALA A 34 -0.49 4.90 -9.63
CA ALA A 34 -0.06 3.77 -10.45
C ALA A 34 0.30 2.56 -9.58
N THR A 35 0.94 2.77 -8.44
CA THR A 35 1.28 1.73 -7.47
C THR A 35 0.01 1.07 -6.91
N LEU A 36 -0.97 1.86 -6.46
CA LEU A 36 -2.25 1.33 -5.99
C LEU A 36 -3.02 0.58 -7.09
N ARG A 37 -3.05 1.12 -8.31
CA ARG A 37 -3.69 0.45 -9.46
C ARG A 37 -3.02 -0.89 -9.77
N SER A 38 -1.69 -0.93 -9.75
CA SER A 38 -0.90 -2.13 -9.97
C SER A 38 -1.15 -3.20 -8.90
N ALA A 39 -1.36 -2.80 -7.64
CA ALA A 39 -1.79 -3.69 -6.56
C ALA A 39 -3.23 -4.21 -6.78
N TYR A 40 -4.15 -3.32 -7.14
CA TYR A 40 -5.56 -3.66 -7.39
C TYR A 40 -5.71 -4.64 -8.56
N GLU A 41 -4.99 -4.42 -9.66
CA GLU A 41 -4.93 -5.32 -10.82
C GLU A 41 -4.37 -6.70 -10.47
N ARG A 42 -3.57 -6.80 -9.39
CA ARG A 42 -3.03 -8.06 -8.84
C ARG A 42 -3.93 -8.73 -7.82
N GLY A 43 -5.12 -8.19 -7.58
CA GLY A 43 -6.11 -8.80 -6.70
C GLY A 43 -6.20 -8.19 -5.31
N ALA A 44 -5.39 -7.18 -4.95
CA ALA A 44 -5.55 -6.50 -3.67
C ALA A 44 -6.93 -5.84 -3.57
N ARG A 45 -7.66 -6.08 -2.48
CA ARG A 45 -8.98 -5.46 -2.23
C ARG A 45 -9.05 -4.71 -0.90
N LEU A 46 -8.10 -4.93 0.00
CA LEU A 46 -7.89 -4.15 1.22
C LEU A 46 -6.61 -3.30 1.17
N HIS A 47 -6.71 -2.02 1.51
CA HIS A 47 -5.55 -1.16 1.79
C HIS A 47 -5.50 -0.80 3.28
N LEU A 48 -4.57 -1.40 4.01
CA LEU A 48 -4.33 -1.07 5.42
C LEU A 48 -3.14 -0.11 5.55
N GLU A 49 -3.36 1.08 6.09
CA GLU A 49 -2.28 2.01 6.46
C GLU A 49 -1.79 1.69 7.87
N LEU A 50 -0.51 1.38 7.99
CA LEU A 50 0.15 1.16 9.28
C LEU A 50 0.45 2.50 9.97
N PRO A 51 0.51 2.54 11.32
CA PRO A 51 0.69 3.79 12.05
C PRO A 51 2.11 4.37 11.86
N PRO A 52 2.29 5.71 12.04
CA PRO A 52 1.27 6.70 12.38
C PRO A 52 0.57 7.29 11.14
N GLY A 53 -0.68 7.72 11.30
CA GLY A 53 -1.40 8.54 10.32
C GLY A 53 -2.64 7.89 9.69
N ARG A 54 -3.27 8.67 8.80
CA ARG A 54 -4.46 8.31 8.02
C ARG A 54 -4.45 8.86 6.59
N VAL A 55 -3.29 9.33 6.12
CA VAL A 55 -3.17 10.08 4.87
C VAL A 55 -3.29 9.12 3.69
N LEU A 56 -2.59 7.99 3.74
CA LEU A 56 -2.56 7.02 2.64
C LEU A 56 -3.91 6.34 2.44
N SER A 57 -4.60 6.06 3.53
CA SER A 57 -5.98 5.59 3.57
C SER A 57 -6.90 6.54 2.80
N GLY A 58 -6.77 7.85 3.04
CA GLY A 58 -7.51 8.87 2.30
C GLY A 58 -7.18 8.86 0.80
N LEU A 59 -5.89 8.78 0.46
CA LEU A 59 -5.43 8.77 -0.93
C LEU A 59 -5.78 7.47 -1.68
N ALA A 60 -6.08 6.38 -0.97
CA ALA A 60 -6.45 5.09 -1.57
C ALA A 60 -7.96 4.96 -1.89
N ARG A 61 -8.81 5.77 -1.25
CA ARG A 61 -10.28 5.74 -1.41
C ARG A 61 -10.77 5.76 -2.86
N PRO A 62 -10.16 6.51 -3.81
CA PRO A 62 -10.63 6.52 -5.19
C PRO A 62 -10.55 5.15 -5.90
N LEU A 63 -9.71 4.23 -5.43
CA LEU A 63 -9.56 2.89 -6.01
C LEU A 63 -10.20 1.79 -5.15
N PHE A 64 -10.13 1.92 -3.83
CA PHE A 64 -10.54 0.86 -2.89
C PHE A 64 -11.86 1.16 -2.15
N GLY A 65 -12.47 2.33 -2.36
CA GLY A 65 -13.72 2.70 -1.71
C GLY A 65 -13.59 2.81 -0.19
N CYS A 66 -14.43 2.08 0.55
CA CYS A 66 -14.37 2.03 2.02
C CYS A 66 -13.35 1.01 2.57
N ALA A 67 -12.76 0.15 1.73
CA ALA A 67 -11.77 -0.86 2.13
C ALA A 67 -10.37 -0.25 2.32
N THR A 68 -10.28 0.88 3.01
CA THR A 68 -9.05 1.64 3.25
C THR A 68 -8.90 2.04 4.73
N PRO A 69 -8.89 1.11 5.70
CA PRO A 69 -8.71 1.45 7.10
C PRO A 69 -7.30 1.99 7.37
N ALA A 70 -7.22 3.01 8.22
CA ALA A 70 -5.98 3.37 8.91
C ALA A 70 -5.93 2.61 10.23
N PHE A 71 -4.77 2.06 10.60
CA PHE A 71 -4.62 1.39 11.90
C PHE A 71 -4.91 2.37 13.05
N GLU A 72 -4.44 3.61 12.92
CA GLU A 72 -4.70 4.65 13.91
C GLU A 72 -6.18 5.05 13.93
N GLY A 73 -6.81 4.93 15.10
CA GLY A 73 -8.23 5.23 15.30
C GLY A 73 -9.19 4.13 14.84
N SER A 74 -8.70 3.04 14.22
CA SER A 74 -9.51 1.85 13.98
C SER A 74 -9.60 0.97 15.23
N ARG A 75 -10.77 0.37 15.46
CA ARG A 75 -10.93 -0.60 16.53
C ARG A 75 -10.27 -1.93 16.14
N ALA A 76 -9.64 -2.59 17.10
CA ALA A 76 -8.91 -3.84 16.87
C ALA A 76 -9.81 -4.97 16.35
N ASP A 77 -11.06 -5.06 16.82
CA ASP A 77 -12.07 -6.01 16.35
C ASP A 77 -12.41 -5.82 14.86
N THR A 78 -12.46 -4.58 14.39
CA THR A 78 -12.71 -4.25 12.99
C THR A 78 -11.53 -4.65 12.10
N LEU A 79 -10.30 -4.39 12.55
CA LEU A 79 -9.09 -4.77 11.79
C LEU A 79 -8.97 -6.29 11.67
N ASP A 80 -9.22 -7.00 12.77
CA ASP A 80 -9.20 -8.46 12.84
C ASP A 80 -10.30 -9.11 11.99
N ALA A 81 -11.49 -8.50 11.89
CA ALA A 81 -12.53 -8.93 10.96
C ALA A 81 -12.08 -8.76 9.49
N LEU A 82 -11.56 -7.59 9.12
CA LEU A 82 -11.11 -7.31 7.75
C LEU A 82 -9.95 -8.20 7.31
N LEU A 83 -9.03 -8.55 8.21
CA LEU A 83 -7.92 -9.47 7.92
C LEU A 83 -8.35 -10.92 7.70
N ARG A 84 -9.56 -11.31 8.16
CA ARG A 84 -10.11 -12.66 7.90
C ARG A 84 -10.89 -12.75 6.59
N GLU A 85 -11.33 -11.62 6.04
CA GLU A 85 -12.10 -11.55 4.80
C GLU A 85 -11.21 -11.49 3.54
N GLU A 86 -9.91 -11.22 3.68
CA GLU A 86 -8.88 -11.30 2.63
C GLU A 86 -8.19 -12.67 2.58
#